data_AF-A0A5B8NQG2-F1
#
_entry.id   AF-A0A5B8NQG2-F1
#
_cell.length_a   1.000
_cell.length_b   1.000
_cell.length_c   1.000
_cell.angle_alpha   90.00
_cell.angle_beta   90.00
_cell.angle_gamma   90.00
#
_symmetry.space_group_name_H-M   'P 1'
#
loop_
_entity.id
_entity.type
_entity.pdbx_description
1 polymer ?
#
loop_
_entity_poly.entity_id
_entity_poly.type
_entity_poly.pdbx_seq_one_letter_code
_entity_poly.pdbx_strand_id
1 'polypeptide(L)'
;MFPFFKSLLNLIEPLLVPVCFVIAWGFIIALGLTLFNTIYYVIKRSQSMHKVPCPNCQFFTNDYRLKCTIKPLVANTEEAINCQDYCPR
;
A
#
# COMPACT_ATOMS: atom_id res chain seq x y z
N MET A 1 -26.14 -16.41 45.27
CA MET A 1 -25.13 -16.85 44.27
C MET A 1 -24.65 -15.74 43.33
N PHE A 2 -25.48 -14.74 43.00
CA PHE A 2 -25.10 -13.56 42.17
C PHE A 2 -24.41 -12.34 42.86
N PRO A 3 -24.37 -12.15 44.20
CA PRO A 3 -23.82 -10.92 44.78
C PRO A 3 -22.29 -10.86 44.72
N PHE A 4 -21.63 -12.03 44.73
CA PHE A 4 -20.17 -12.12 44.66
C PHE A 4 -19.64 -11.63 43.31
N PHE A 5 -20.31 -11.99 42.22
CA PHE A 5 -19.96 -11.53 40.87
C PHE A 5 -20.11 -10.01 40.70
N LYS A 6 -21.17 -9.43 41.26
CA LYS A 6 -21.36 -7.96 41.25
C LYS A 6 -20.28 -7.23 42.04
N SER A 7 -19.89 -7.79 43.19
CA SER A 7 -18.83 -7.19 44.01
C SER A 7 -17.46 -7.22 43.32
N LEU A 8 -17.18 -8.29 42.57
CA LEU A 8 -15.95 -8.42 41.77
C LEU A 8 -15.91 -7.42 40.60
N LEU A 9 -17.06 -7.22 39.94
CA LEU A 9 -17.19 -6.27 38.82
C LEU A 9 -17.00 -4.81 39.25
N ASN A 10 -17.52 -4.40 40.41
CA ASN A 10 -17.29 -3.05 40.95
C ASN A 10 -15.82 -2.74 41.24
N LEU A 11 -15.01 -3.77 41.51
CA LEU A 11 -13.55 -3.62 41.71
C LEU A 11 -12.80 -3.53 40.37
N ILE A 12 -13.33 -4.12 39.30
CA ILE A 12 -12.70 -4.17 37.98
C ILE A 12 -13.09 -2.98 37.08
N GLU A 13 -14.29 -2.41 37.28
CA GLU A 13 -14.82 -1.25 36.56
C GLU A 13 -13.84 -0.09 36.37
N PRO A 14 -13.13 0.40 37.41
CA PRO A 14 -12.23 1.54 37.23
C PRO A 14 -11.04 1.24 36.31
N LEU A 15 -10.67 -0.03 36.15
CA LEU A 15 -9.61 -0.47 35.24
C LEU A 15 -10.15 -0.76 33.83
N LEU A 16 -11.43 -1.13 33.72
CA LEU A 16 -12.04 -1.49 32.44
C LEU A 16 -12.16 -0.29 31.49
N VAL A 17 -12.49 0.88 32.03
CA VAL A 17 -12.61 2.14 31.26
C VAL A 17 -11.30 2.54 30.57
N PRO A 18 -10.15 2.67 31.26
CA PRO A 18 -8.89 3.03 30.60
C PRO A 18 -8.40 1.95 29.64
N VAL A 19 -8.64 0.66 29.93
CA VAL A 19 -8.27 -0.44 29.02
C VAL A 19 -9.07 -0.37 27.72
N CYS A 20 -10.39 -0.20 27.79
CA CYS A 20 -11.22 -0.01 26.61
C CYS A 20 -10.80 1.22 25.79
N PHE A 21 -10.43 2.31 26.46
CA PHE A 21 -9.93 3.51 25.79
C PHE A 21 -8.63 3.22 25.02
N VAL A 22 -7.65 2.58 25.65
CA VAL A 22 -6.38 2.22 25.00
C VAL A 22 -6.61 1.28 23.81
N ILE A 23 -7.49 0.30 23.94
CA ILE A 23 -7.81 -0.64 22.84
C ILE A 23 -8.49 0.10 21.69
N ALA A 24 -9.48 0.95 21.96
CA ALA A 24 -10.19 1.71 20.94
C ALA A 24 -9.24 2.64 20.18
N TRP A 25 -8.39 3.38 20.90
CA TRP A 25 -7.38 4.25 20.28
C TRP A 25 -6.31 3.47 19.54
N GLY A 26 -5.84 2.35 20.10
CA GLY A 26 -4.90 1.45 19.43
C GLY A 26 -5.45 0.93 18.10
N PHE A 27 -6.75 0.57 18.07
CA PHE A 27 -7.41 0.14 16.85
C PHE A 27 -7.52 1.26 15.82
N ILE A 28 -7.91 2.47 16.22
CA ILE A 28 -7.98 3.64 15.33
C ILE A 28 -6.60 3.97 14.75
N ILE A 29 -5.56 3.96 15.59
CA ILE A 29 -4.17 4.20 15.17
C ILE A 29 -3.71 3.11 14.21
N ALA A 30 -3.98 1.84 14.51
CA ALA A 30 -3.63 0.73 13.63
C ALA A 30 -4.29 0.89 12.25
N LEU A 31 -5.59 1.21 12.20
CA LEU A 31 -6.28 1.50 10.95
C LEU A 31 -5.63 2.68 10.20
N GLY A 32 -5.34 3.79 10.89
CA GLY A 32 -4.66 4.94 10.30
C GLY A 32 -3.29 4.60 9.72
N LEU A 33 -2.48 3.81 10.44
CA LEU A 33 -1.16 3.37 9.98
C LEU A 33 -1.24 2.45 8.76
N THR A 34 -2.22 1.53 8.72
CA THR A 34 -2.40 0.66 7.54
C THR A 34 -2.74 1.49 6.29
N LEU A 35 -3.65 2.46 6.41
CA LEU A 35 -4.01 3.35 5.30
C LEU A 35 -2.82 4.19 4.87
N PHE A 36 -2.11 4.81 5.81
CA PHE A 36 -0.93 5.61 5.52
C PHE A 36 0.14 4.80 4.78
N ASN A 37 0.44 3.59 5.24
CA ASN A 37 1.41 2.72 4.59
C ASN A 37 0.97 2.40 3.16
N THR A 38 -0.29 2.02 2.92
CA THR A 38 -0.76 1.72 1.56
C THR A 38 -0.62 2.92 0.63
N ILE A 39 -0.99 4.12 1.08
CA ILE A 39 -0.83 5.36 0.30
C ILE A 39 0.64 5.63 -0.01
N TYR A 40 1.51 5.51 0.98
CA TYR A 40 2.96 5.68 0.79
C TYR A 40 3.52 4.69 -0.25
N TYR A 41 3.13 3.42 -0.17
CA TYR A 41 3.55 2.40 -1.16
C TYR A 41 3.02 2.72 -2.56
N VAL A 42 1.77 3.15 -2.68
CA VAL A 42 1.17 3.53 -3.97
C VAL A 42 1.87 4.73 -4.57
N ILE A 43 2.19 5.76 -3.78
CA ILE A 43 2.93 6.94 -4.26
C ILE A 43 4.32 6.52 -4.74
N LYS A 44 5.04 5.72 -3.95
CA LYS A 44 6.37 5.23 -4.33
C LYS A 44 6.33 4.39 -5.61
N ARG A 45 5.32 3.53 -5.76
CA ARG A 45 5.09 2.72 -6.97
C ARG A 45 4.76 3.61 -8.18
N SER A 46 3.89 4.60 -8.00
CA SER A 46 3.52 5.55 -9.05
C SER A 46 4.72 6.36 -9.53
N GLN A 47 5.55 6.86 -8.60
CA GLN A 47 6.80 7.56 -8.93
C GLN A 47 7.78 6.65 -9.69
N SER A 48 7.86 5.37 -9.33
CA SER A 48 8.66 4.37 -10.05
C SER A 48 8.17 4.17 -11.49
N MET A 49 6.85 4.06 -11.69
CA MET A 49 6.25 3.90 -13.02
C MET A 49 6.44 5.14 -13.92
N HIS A 50 6.51 6.35 -13.35
CA HIS A 50 6.85 7.56 -14.12
C HIS A 50 8.30 7.58 -14.63
N LYS A 51 9.20 6.75 -14.07
CA LYS A 51 10.58 6.62 -14.56
C LYS A 51 10.69 5.71 -15.78
N VAL A 52 9.62 5.02 -16.17
CA VAL A 52 9.64 4.09 -17.31
C VAL A 52 9.69 4.90 -18.62
N PRO A 53 10.75 4.76 -19.44
CA PRO A 53 10.93 5.59 -20.63
C PRO A 53 10.18 5.06 -21.87
N CYS A 54 9.41 3.98 -21.75
CA CYS A 54 8.74 3.30 -22.86
C CYS A 54 7.90 4.23 -23.78
N PRO A 55 7.07 5.17 -23.27
CA PRO A 55 6.28 6.05 -24.13
C PRO A 55 7.11 6.91 -25.09
N ASN A 56 8.36 7.21 -24.72
CA ASN A 56 9.29 8.05 -25.48
C ASN A 56 10.23 7.22 -26.38
N CYS A 57 10.04 5.90 -26.46
CA CYS A 57 10.93 5.00 -27.19
C CYS A 57 10.47 4.75 -28.63
N GLN A 58 11.40 4.65 -29.58
CA GLN A 58 11.14 4.37 -31.00
C GLN A 58 10.40 3.06 -31.23
N PHE A 59 10.68 2.05 -30.40
CA PHE A 59 10.11 0.71 -30.51
C PHE A 59 8.74 0.55 -29.83
N PHE A 60 8.21 1.59 -29.20
CA PHE A 60 6.95 1.56 -28.48
C PHE A 60 5.75 1.76 -29.40
N THR A 61 5.00 0.71 -29.63
CA THR A 61 3.89 0.67 -30.60
C THR A 61 2.54 1.06 -30.00
N ASN A 62 2.46 1.27 -28.68
CA ASN A 62 1.24 1.63 -27.95
C ASN A 62 0.02 0.71 -28.22
N ASP A 63 0.27 -0.52 -28.68
CA ASP A 63 -0.76 -1.54 -28.91
C ASP A 63 -0.86 -2.45 -27.67
N TYR A 64 -2.08 -2.81 -27.29
CA TYR A 64 -2.34 -3.72 -26.16
C TYR A 64 -1.76 -5.13 -26.38
N ARG A 65 -1.68 -5.58 -27.63
CA ARG A 65 -1.17 -6.91 -28.00
C ARG A 65 0.35 -6.91 -28.10
N LEU A 66 0.93 -5.81 -28.59
CA LEU A 66 2.37 -5.65 -28.76
C LEU A 66 2.75 -4.23 -28.31
N LYS A 67 3.17 -4.10 -27.05
CA LYS A 67 3.54 -2.80 -26.46
C LYS A 67 4.90 -2.30 -26.96
N CYS A 68 5.85 -3.21 -27.13
CA CYS A 68 7.20 -2.95 -27.62
C CYS A 68 7.60 -4.05 -28.60
N THR A 69 8.26 -3.71 -29.70
CA THR A 69 8.67 -4.67 -30.73
C THR A 69 9.87 -5.52 -30.33
N ILE A 70 10.76 -5.02 -29.48
CA ILE A 70 11.96 -5.75 -29.03
C ILE A 70 11.66 -6.59 -27.79
N LYS A 71 11.01 -5.96 -26.80
CA LYS A 71 10.78 -6.54 -25.47
C LYS A 71 9.31 -6.41 -25.05
N PRO A 72 8.40 -7.19 -25.68
CA PRO A 72 6.96 -7.06 -25.46
C PRO A 72 6.52 -7.44 -24.03
N LEU A 73 7.22 -8.36 -23.38
CA LEU A 73 6.87 -8.87 -22.04
C LEU A 73 7.15 -7.87 -20.91
N VAL A 74 8.19 -7.04 -21.04
CA VAL A 74 8.64 -6.12 -19.97
C VAL A 74 8.24 -4.66 -20.22
N ALA A 75 7.64 -4.34 -21.37
CA ALA A 75 7.20 -2.99 -21.70
C ALA A 75 6.15 -2.44 -20.72
N ASN A 76 6.29 -1.17 -20.34
CA ASN A 76 5.45 -0.48 -19.35
C ASN A 76 5.44 -1.13 -17.96
N THR A 77 6.55 -1.77 -17.58
CA THR A 77 6.78 -2.29 -16.23
C THR A 77 8.00 -1.62 -15.60
N GLU A 78 8.22 -1.80 -14.29
CA GLU A 78 9.39 -1.27 -13.60
C GLU A 78 10.72 -1.84 -14.13
N GLU A 79 10.70 -3.04 -14.71
CA GLU A 79 11.90 -3.65 -15.32
C GLU A 79 12.38 -2.86 -16.54
N ALA A 80 11.50 -2.08 -17.17
CA ALA A 80 11.84 -1.25 -18.31
C ALA A 80 12.46 0.12 -17.93
N ILE A 81 12.55 0.48 -16.65
CA ILE A 81 13.15 1.75 -16.19
C ILE A 81 14.59 1.90 -16.72
N ASN A 82 15.36 0.82 -16.70
CA ASN A 82 16.75 0.78 -17.19
C ASN A 82 16.89 -0.07 -18.46
N CYS A 83 15.91 0.03 -19.38
CA CYS A 83 15.94 -0.73 -20.63
C CYS A 83 17.19 -0.40 -21.46
N GLN A 84 18.02 -1.41 -21.74
CA GLN A 84 19.25 -1.27 -22.54
C GLN A 84 18.98 -0.96 -24.01
N ASP A 85 17.80 -1.34 -24.52
CA ASP A 85 17.39 -1.16 -25.91
C ASP A 85 16.58 0.14 -26.10
N TYR A 86 16.62 1.05 -25.12
CA TYR A 86 15.92 2.32 -25.20
C TYR A 86 16.55 3.22 -26.28
N CYS A 87 15.76 3.57 -27.28
CA CYS A 87 16.11 4.57 -28.28
C CYS A 87 15.06 5.69 -28.27
N PRO A 88 15.43 6.95 -27.97
CA PRO A 88 14.48 8.05 -27.98
C PRO A 88 13.93 8.32 -29.38
N ARG A 89 12.65 8.72 -29.47
CA ARG A 89 12.05 9.27 -30.70
C ARG A 89 12.31 10.75 -30.88
#